data_AF-N9NDF2-F1
#
_entry.id   AF-N9NDF2-F1
#
_cell.length_a   1.000
_cell.length_b   1.000
_cell.length_c   1.000
_cell.angle_alpha   90.00
_cell.angle_beta   90.00
_cell.angle_gamma   90.00
#
_symmetry.space_group_name_H-M   'P 1'
#
loop_
_entity.id
_entity.type
_entity.pdbx_description
1 polymer ?
#
loop_
_entity_poly.entity_id
_entity_poly.type
_entity_poly.pdbx_seq_one_letter_code
_entity_poly.pdbx_strand_id
1 'polypeptide(L)'
;MLKRTLACALFAITGHVYSADIQVTTLVDEDKDDTVCSLREAVEFLNLRTQKEFENGYHGCGNKEASSIIILERDKEYTLNKAIQIKAAMTINTASSNDFNDNKKGLNNATIKMLGSESIFIIDDNNVENELLSVGLKELNLKGSSQKVVEGGLILNREILTIQYSKLMNGNATFGGAIYNKGLLSDKKMAGIVSISNSLFEGNKADQGAVIYSEIPRYYIAQSVIRNNEVKSTGSILYVQSAYNDAAVANALSLGAFGIRNSTIYNNKVGYVANIRSGMILNNITMIYNDAGLYLQAPKWTSTTTTGGTTTSKLEDGAFISNSIIAKNNTNCLSDATDAAVIQSNLTESACDRNAPPERPNFLLNTNLLAGDQLEGDCDLPQDKGLLCPYSTPKDQMLGFFQPRLLTSYNSLSESLIINKGRIFSDGATKGLISCETSDQRGKSRSIYSELCDLGAIELVVNRSDVQIAGQDILYGQTAKFSIANSLLDGELVTPETCKVIFKSETDKNGHPWQSGCLEVEQTETRSKGTLTLDSKGNVIYLPNGNWHGADKFNIRVMTTITRFNDPSNYYIDIPTTIVQDPPNNFQSRTVNVGSMNLGWILMMLGLIGFRRFKS
;
A
#
# COMPACT_ATOMS: atom_id res chain seq x y z
N MET A 1 24.87 -40.34 -25.69
CA MET A 1 24.74 -40.82 -24.30
C MET A 1 25.97 -40.41 -23.53
N LEU A 2 25.88 -39.32 -22.75
CA LEU A 2 26.61 -39.15 -21.49
C LEU A 2 26.05 -37.88 -20.81
N LYS A 3 24.83 -37.98 -20.28
CA LYS A 3 24.31 -37.11 -19.23
C LYS A 3 24.13 -38.01 -18.03
N ARG A 4 24.92 -37.78 -16.98
CA ARG A 4 24.76 -38.20 -15.57
C ARG A 4 26.14 -38.49 -14.99
N THR A 5 26.71 -37.50 -14.32
CA THR A 5 27.53 -37.61 -13.10
C THR A 5 28.23 -36.26 -12.89
N LEU A 6 27.58 -35.36 -12.14
CA LEU A 6 28.22 -34.27 -11.40
C LEU A 6 27.14 -33.57 -10.57
N ALA A 7 26.73 -34.24 -9.50
CA ALA A 7 25.92 -33.67 -8.43
C ALA A 7 26.16 -34.54 -7.18
N CYS A 8 27.33 -34.41 -6.57
CA CYS A 8 27.63 -34.85 -5.20
C CYS A 8 29.06 -34.42 -4.86
N ALA A 9 29.25 -33.18 -4.43
CA ALA A 9 30.32 -32.74 -3.52
C ALA A 9 30.38 -31.21 -3.48
N LEU A 10 29.45 -30.57 -2.75
CA LEU A 10 29.74 -29.29 -2.08
C LEU A 10 28.64 -28.99 -1.04
N PHE A 11 28.65 -29.69 0.10
CA PHE A 11 27.94 -29.25 1.30
C PHE A 11 28.76 -29.66 2.54
N ALA A 12 29.67 -28.80 2.92
CA ALA A 12 30.29 -28.78 4.23
C ALA A 12 30.73 -27.35 4.54
N ILE A 13 29.77 -26.45 4.72
CA ILE A 13 30.01 -25.11 5.27
C ILE A 13 28.88 -24.85 6.27
N THR A 14 29.26 -24.84 7.55
CA THR A 14 28.55 -24.31 8.73
C THR A 14 27.04 -24.58 8.82
N GLY A 15 26.66 -25.61 9.57
CA GLY A 15 25.28 -25.85 9.98
C GLY A 15 24.76 -24.74 10.90
N HIS A 16 24.12 -23.73 10.30
CA HIS A 16 22.91 -23.18 10.89
C HIS A 16 21.80 -24.15 10.53
N VAL A 17 21.22 -24.81 11.55
CA VAL A 17 19.99 -25.58 11.37
C VAL A 17 18.92 -24.53 11.08
N TYR A 18 18.68 -24.24 9.80
CA TYR A 18 17.53 -23.47 9.40
C TYR A 18 16.30 -24.32 9.65
N SER A 19 15.55 -23.93 10.66
CA SER A 19 14.21 -24.42 10.95
C SER A 19 13.34 -24.23 9.70
N ALA A 20 12.74 -25.30 9.19
CA ALA A 20 11.92 -25.24 7.97
C ALA A 20 10.54 -24.65 8.28
N ASP A 21 10.04 -23.78 7.38
CA ASP A 21 8.68 -23.24 7.49
C ASP A 21 7.64 -24.32 7.17
N ILE A 22 6.46 -24.21 7.80
CA ILE A 22 5.36 -25.17 7.63
C ILE A 22 4.61 -24.85 6.35
N GLN A 23 4.66 -25.76 5.36
CA GLN A 23 3.94 -25.61 4.10
C GLN A 23 2.54 -26.19 4.21
N VAL A 24 1.51 -25.40 3.90
CA VAL A 24 0.15 -25.92 3.76
C VAL A 24 -0.02 -26.52 2.37
N THR A 25 -0.38 -27.80 2.31
CA THR A 25 -0.43 -28.59 1.07
C THR A 25 -1.85 -28.90 0.59
N THR A 26 -2.89 -28.49 1.33
CA THR A 26 -4.30 -28.63 0.94
C THR A 26 -5.05 -27.31 1.09
N LEU A 27 -6.06 -27.12 0.24
CA LEU A 27 -6.92 -25.95 0.23
C LEU A 27 -8.18 -26.13 1.10
N VAL A 28 -8.44 -27.36 1.54
CA VAL A 28 -9.64 -27.75 2.24
C VAL A 28 -9.43 -27.64 3.75
N ASP A 29 -10.51 -27.31 4.46
CA ASP A 29 -10.54 -27.37 5.92
C ASP A 29 -10.71 -28.82 6.38
N GLU A 30 -9.63 -29.41 6.88
CA GLU A 30 -9.63 -30.76 7.42
C GLU A 30 -8.70 -30.91 8.62
N ASP A 31 -8.99 -31.91 9.44
CA ASP A 31 -8.16 -32.37 10.55
C ASP A 31 -8.19 -33.90 10.51
N LYS A 32 -7.22 -34.49 9.84
CA LYS A 32 -7.19 -35.90 9.48
C LYS A 32 -5.75 -36.41 9.52
N ASP A 33 -5.53 -37.51 10.23
CA ASP A 33 -4.23 -38.18 10.29
C ASP A 33 -3.83 -38.78 8.94
N ASP A 34 -3.21 -37.96 8.10
CA ASP A 34 -2.60 -38.33 6.84
C ASP A 34 -1.34 -37.50 6.54
N THR A 35 -0.85 -37.55 5.30
CA THR A 35 0.41 -36.90 4.90
C THR A 35 0.22 -35.47 4.37
N VAL A 36 -1.01 -34.97 4.39
CA VAL A 36 -1.38 -33.66 3.84
C VAL A 36 -1.51 -32.70 5.01
N CYS A 37 -0.95 -31.50 4.87
CA CYS A 37 -1.02 -30.47 5.89
C CYS A 37 -2.05 -29.39 5.51
N SER A 38 -3.15 -29.29 6.26
CA SER A 38 -4.13 -28.22 6.16
C SER A 38 -3.73 -26.99 6.98
N LEU A 39 -4.34 -25.83 6.70
CA LEU A 39 -4.11 -24.63 7.50
C LEU A 39 -4.54 -24.84 8.96
N ARG A 40 -5.61 -25.62 9.20
CA ARG A 40 -6.08 -25.92 10.56
C ARG A 40 -5.06 -26.77 11.31
N GLU A 41 -4.55 -27.82 10.67
CA GLU A 41 -3.54 -28.72 11.25
C GLU A 41 -2.22 -27.98 11.49
N ALA A 42 -1.81 -27.09 10.58
CA ALA A 42 -0.60 -26.29 10.75
C ALA A 42 -0.68 -25.36 11.98
N VAL A 43 -1.83 -24.74 12.21
CA VAL A 43 -2.04 -23.90 13.39
C VAL A 43 -2.14 -24.74 14.66
N GLU A 44 -2.86 -25.86 14.61
CA GLU A 44 -3.02 -26.75 15.77
C GLU A 44 -1.67 -27.37 16.18
N PHE A 45 -0.85 -27.76 15.22
CA PHE A 45 0.54 -28.15 15.45
C PHE A 45 1.29 -27.10 16.28
N LEU A 46 1.27 -25.84 15.84
CA LEU A 46 1.98 -24.76 16.56
C LEU A 46 1.40 -24.47 17.94
N ASN A 47 0.09 -24.62 18.12
CA ASN A 47 -0.55 -24.52 19.43
C ASN A 47 -0.06 -25.61 20.40
N LEU A 48 0.20 -26.82 19.90
CA LEU A 48 0.49 -28.00 20.71
C LEU A 48 1.98 -28.39 20.74
N ARG A 49 2.84 -27.80 19.91
CA ARG A 49 4.23 -28.24 19.67
C ARG A 49 5.13 -28.37 20.90
N THR A 50 4.78 -27.72 22.00
CA THR A 50 5.55 -27.80 23.26
C THR A 50 5.30 -29.12 24.00
N GLN A 51 4.26 -29.87 23.63
CA GLN A 51 3.95 -31.17 24.20
C GLN A 51 4.73 -32.25 23.46
N LYS A 52 5.24 -33.22 24.23
CA LYS A 52 6.13 -34.27 23.76
C LYS A 52 5.54 -35.13 22.64
N GLU A 53 4.22 -35.31 22.64
CA GLU A 53 3.52 -36.13 21.64
C GLU A 53 3.49 -35.51 20.24
N PHE A 54 3.70 -34.20 20.10
CA PHE A 54 3.75 -33.49 18.81
C PHE A 54 5.18 -33.18 18.35
N GLU A 55 6.22 -33.74 18.99
CA GLU A 55 7.61 -33.49 18.59
C GLU A 55 7.89 -33.89 17.12
N ASN A 56 7.15 -34.86 16.59
CA ASN A 56 7.32 -35.37 15.23
C ASN A 56 6.32 -34.78 14.22
N GLY A 57 5.56 -33.75 14.61
CA GLY A 57 4.53 -33.13 13.77
C GLY A 57 3.11 -33.48 14.18
N TYR A 58 2.14 -32.93 13.47
CA TYR A 58 0.72 -33.16 13.64
C TYR A 58 0.05 -33.29 12.28
N HIS A 59 -0.52 -34.46 11.97
CA HIS A 59 -1.31 -34.71 10.75
C HIS A 59 -0.66 -34.13 9.48
N GLY A 60 0.55 -34.58 9.17
CA GLY A 60 1.30 -34.10 7.99
C GLY A 60 1.98 -32.73 8.14
N CYS A 61 1.73 -31.97 9.21
CA CYS A 61 2.31 -30.66 9.44
C CYS A 61 3.51 -30.67 10.42
N GLY A 62 4.63 -30.11 9.96
CA GLY A 62 5.74 -29.69 10.82
C GLY A 62 6.45 -30.79 11.62
N ASN A 63 7.32 -30.36 12.53
CA ASN A 63 7.96 -31.15 13.58
C ASN A 63 8.58 -30.15 14.60
N LYS A 64 9.19 -30.63 15.69
CA LYS A 64 9.77 -29.75 16.73
C LYS A 64 10.83 -28.76 16.24
N GLU A 65 11.45 -29.04 15.10
CA GLU A 65 12.45 -28.18 14.47
C GLU A 65 11.82 -27.22 13.45
N ALA A 66 10.51 -27.25 13.22
CA ALA A 66 9.81 -26.35 12.31
C ALA A 66 9.66 -24.95 12.89
N SER A 67 9.64 -23.96 12.00
CA SER A 67 9.57 -22.55 12.39
C SER A 67 8.15 -22.21 12.87
N SER A 68 7.97 -21.05 13.48
CA SER A 68 6.64 -20.50 13.78
C SER A 68 5.98 -19.84 12.56
N ILE A 69 6.37 -20.20 11.34
CA ILE A 69 5.90 -19.59 10.09
C ILE A 69 5.13 -20.64 9.28
N ILE A 70 3.89 -20.29 8.92
CA ILE A 70 3.01 -21.06 8.04
C ILE A 70 2.98 -20.37 6.68
N ILE A 71 3.29 -21.11 5.62
CA ILE A 71 3.33 -20.64 4.24
C ILE A 71 2.11 -21.15 3.46
N LEU A 72 1.41 -20.22 2.83
CA LEU A 72 0.32 -20.48 1.89
C LEU A 72 0.78 -20.24 0.44
N GLU A 73 0.26 -21.01 -0.50
CA GLU A 73 0.54 -20.82 -1.92
C GLU A 73 -0.10 -19.53 -2.47
N ARG A 74 0.62 -18.87 -3.37
CA ARG A 74 0.16 -17.65 -4.07
C ARG A 74 -1.12 -17.91 -4.85
N ASP A 75 -2.03 -16.93 -4.82
CA ASP A 75 -3.27 -16.92 -5.60
C ASP A 75 -4.20 -18.14 -5.37
N LYS A 76 -4.05 -18.84 -4.24
CA LYS A 76 -4.93 -19.95 -3.84
C LYS A 76 -6.02 -19.50 -2.88
N GLU A 77 -7.17 -20.17 -2.93
CA GLU A 77 -8.28 -19.99 -1.98
C GLU A 77 -8.35 -21.19 -1.03
N TYR A 78 -8.11 -20.95 0.25
CA TYR A 78 -8.23 -21.86 1.39
C TYR A 78 -9.60 -21.65 2.03
N THR A 79 -10.43 -22.68 2.07
CA THR A 79 -11.76 -22.60 2.68
C THR A 79 -11.72 -23.04 4.13
N LEU A 80 -12.54 -22.43 4.99
CA LEU A 80 -12.74 -22.80 6.38
C LEU A 80 -14.21 -23.04 6.70
N ASN A 81 -14.52 -24.12 7.42
CA ASN A 81 -15.85 -24.44 7.91
C ASN A 81 -16.08 -23.95 9.35
N LYS A 82 -14.99 -23.79 10.12
CA LYS A 82 -15.01 -23.29 11.50
C LYS A 82 -13.85 -22.34 11.76
N ALA A 83 -13.95 -21.53 12.81
CA ALA A 83 -12.86 -20.68 13.25
C ALA A 83 -11.58 -21.48 13.53
N ILE A 84 -10.43 -20.87 13.26
CA ILE A 84 -9.12 -21.35 13.67
C ILE A 84 -8.73 -20.64 14.97
N GLN A 85 -8.36 -21.45 15.97
CA GLN A 85 -7.91 -20.97 17.27
C GLN A 85 -6.39 -20.78 17.24
N ILE A 86 -5.90 -19.58 17.52
CA ILE A 86 -4.47 -19.27 17.60
C ILE A 86 -4.13 -19.03 19.07
N LYS A 87 -3.37 -19.96 19.65
CA LYS A 87 -2.98 -20.00 21.08
C LYS A 87 -1.46 -20.00 21.28
N ALA A 88 -0.70 -19.82 20.20
CA ALA A 88 0.75 -19.68 20.22
C ALA A 88 1.19 -18.59 19.25
N ALA A 89 2.38 -18.02 19.49
CA ALA A 89 2.97 -17.03 18.60
C ALA A 89 3.33 -17.64 17.24
N MET A 90 2.87 -17.00 16.15
CA MET A 90 3.07 -17.49 14.78
C MET A 90 2.96 -16.38 13.73
N THR A 91 3.47 -16.65 12.54
CA THR A 91 3.22 -15.85 11.33
C THR A 91 2.58 -16.72 10.26
N ILE A 92 1.49 -16.25 9.67
CA ILE A 92 0.88 -16.84 8.49
C ILE A 92 1.14 -15.89 7.33
N ASN A 93 1.80 -16.36 6.28
CA ASN A 93 2.06 -15.55 5.10
C ASN A 93 1.87 -16.33 3.80
N THR A 94 1.74 -15.58 2.71
CA THR A 94 1.80 -16.14 1.36
C THR A 94 3.25 -16.33 0.92
N ALA A 95 3.50 -17.39 0.16
CA ALA A 95 4.79 -17.73 -0.41
C ALA A 95 5.39 -16.57 -1.23
N SER A 96 6.72 -16.42 -1.12
CA SER A 96 7.48 -15.48 -1.95
C SER A 96 7.41 -15.86 -3.42
N SER A 97 7.56 -14.87 -4.30
CA SER A 97 7.71 -15.13 -5.73
C SER A 97 9.05 -15.80 -6.03
N ASN A 98 9.06 -16.70 -7.01
CA ASN A 98 10.29 -17.25 -7.58
C ASN A 98 10.75 -16.47 -8.82
N ASP A 99 9.97 -15.47 -9.26
CA ASP A 99 10.28 -14.66 -10.41
C ASP A 99 11.38 -13.65 -10.07
N PHE A 100 12.32 -13.47 -11.01
CA PHE A 100 13.41 -12.51 -10.86
C PHE A 100 12.85 -11.09 -10.72
N ASN A 101 13.21 -10.40 -9.63
CA ASN A 101 12.79 -9.02 -9.29
C ASN A 101 11.27 -8.80 -9.09
N ASP A 102 10.49 -9.82 -8.73
CA ASP A 102 9.10 -9.59 -8.31
C ASP A 102 9.02 -9.06 -6.86
N ASN A 103 9.06 -7.74 -6.73
CA ASN A 103 8.92 -7.02 -5.46
C ASN A 103 7.47 -6.60 -5.17
N LYS A 104 6.47 -7.08 -5.93
CA LYS A 104 5.09 -6.61 -5.81
C LYS A 104 4.39 -7.27 -4.62
N LYS A 105 4.21 -6.49 -3.56
CA LYS A 105 3.56 -6.95 -2.32
C LYS A 105 2.05 -6.79 -2.36
N GLY A 106 1.33 -7.77 -1.81
CA GLY A 106 -0.13 -7.67 -1.62
C GLY A 106 -0.99 -8.01 -2.86
N LEU A 107 -0.37 -8.25 -4.02
CA LEU A 107 -1.10 -8.55 -5.27
C LEU A 107 -1.49 -10.02 -5.40
N ASN A 108 -0.58 -10.93 -5.03
CA ASN A 108 -0.71 -12.37 -5.28
C ASN A 108 -1.05 -13.15 -4.00
N ASN A 109 -1.85 -12.52 -3.14
CA ASN A 109 -2.18 -13.01 -1.80
C ASN A 109 -2.96 -14.33 -1.85
N ALA A 110 -2.59 -15.28 -1.00
CA ALA A 110 -3.47 -16.38 -0.63
C ALA A 110 -4.76 -15.84 -0.01
N THR A 111 -5.88 -16.46 -0.34
CA THR A 111 -7.20 -16.09 0.17
C THR A 111 -7.67 -17.13 1.18
N ILE A 112 -8.02 -16.69 2.39
CA ILE A 112 -8.65 -17.52 3.42
C ILE A 112 -10.11 -17.10 3.52
N LYS A 113 -11.02 -18.04 3.26
CA LYS A 113 -12.45 -17.77 3.12
C LYS A 113 -13.26 -18.61 4.10
N MET A 114 -14.07 -17.94 4.89
CA MET A 114 -15.03 -18.61 5.77
C MET A 114 -16.28 -19.03 4.99
N LEU A 115 -16.57 -20.33 5.01
CA LEU A 115 -17.83 -20.92 4.56
C LEU A 115 -18.83 -21.08 5.71
N GLY A 116 -18.32 -21.25 6.93
CA GLY A 116 -19.12 -21.37 8.15
C GLY A 116 -19.72 -20.05 8.65
N SER A 117 -20.32 -20.11 9.84
CA SER A 117 -20.98 -18.97 10.51
C SER A 117 -20.15 -18.43 11.68
N GLU A 118 -18.82 -18.46 11.56
CA GLU A 118 -17.88 -18.06 12.61
C GLU A 118 -16.85 -17.06 12.08
N SER A 119 -16.05 -16.46 12.96
CA SER A 119 -14.85 -15.69 12.59
C SER A 119 -13.82 -16.60 11.90
N ILE A 120 -12.93 -16.05 11.07
CA ILE A 120 -11.80 -16.81 10.49
C ILE A 120 -10.83 -17.20 11.59
N PHE A 121 -10.39 -16.22 12.38
CA PHE A 121 -9.41 -16.41 13.45
C PHE A 121 -9.96 -15.95 14.80
N ILE A 122 -9.69 -16.76 15.82
CA ILE A 122 -9.83 -16.40 17.23
C ILE A 122 -8.42 -16.45 17.81
N ILE A 123 -7.88 -15.27 18.12
CA ILE A 123 -6.53 -15.07 18.62
C ILE A 123 -6.63 -14.71 20.11
N ASP A 124 -6.59 -15.74 20.94
CA ASP A 124 -6.75 -15.65 22.39
C ASP A 124 -6.16 -16.90 23.04
N ASP A 125 -5.11 -16.73 23.84
CA ASP A 125 -4.52 -17.85 24.61
C ASP A 125 -5.34 -18.20 25.87
N ASN A 126 -6.43 -17.45 26.11
CA ASN A 126 -7.29 -17.49 27.28
C ASN A 126 -6.56 -17.17 28.60
N ASN A 127 -5.38 -16.55 28.53
CA ASN A 127 -4.59 -16.14 29.66
C ASN A 127 -4.46 -14.61 29.71
N VAL A 128 -4.94 -14.04 30.81
CA VAL A 128 -4.94 -12.59 30.99
C VAL A 128 -3.73 -12.05 31.74
N GLU A 129 -2.88 -12.93 32.27
CA GLU A 129 -1.74 -12.62 33.13
C GLU A 129 -0.39 -12.78 32.41
N ASN A 130 -0.31 -13.64 31.39
CA ASN A 130 0.89 -13.87 30.60
C ASN A 130 1.17 -12.73 29.60
N GLU A 131 2.41 -12.66 29.11
CA GLU A 131 2.80 -11.85 27.95
C GLU A 131 1.92 -12.15 26.74
N LEU A 132 1.50 -11.09 26.04
CA LEU A 132 0.65 -11.23 24.85
C LEU A 132 1.39 -11.99 23.74
N LEU A 133 0.67 -12.87 23.06
CA LEU A 133 1.19 -13.58 21.90
C LEU A 133 1.39 -12.63 20.72
N SER A 134 2.45 -12.86 19.95
CA SER A 134 2.65 -12.14 18.68
C SER A 134 2.15 -12.98 17.51
N VAL A 135 1.15 -12.46 16.81
CA VAL A 135 0.55 -13.07 15.62
C VAL A 135 0.69 -12.16 14.42
N GLY A 136 1.36 -12.65 13.37
CA GLY A 136 1.58 -11.94 12.12
C GLY A 136 0.76 -12.51 10.97
N LEU A 137 0.03 -11.66 10.25
CA LEU A 137 -0.70 -12.00 9.03
C LEU A 137 -0.14 -11.15 7.88
N LYS A 138 0.47 -11.78 6.86
CA LYS A 138 1.18 -11.06 5.80
C LYS A 138 0.78 -11.55 4.41
N GLU A 139 0.44 -10.62 3.52
CA GLU A 139 0.04 -10.92 2.15
C GLU A 139 -1.15 -11.89 2.08
N LEU A 140 -2.19 -11.65 2.89
CA LEU A 140 -3.39 -12.50 2.95
C LEU A 140 -4.65 -11.73 2.51
N ASN A 141 -5.57 -12.41 1.84
CA ASN A 141 -6.94 -11.95 1.67
C ASN A 141 -7.84 -12.72 2.64
N LEU A 142 -8.45 -12.05 3.60
CA LEU A 142 -9.42 -12.62 4.52
C LEU A 142 -10.82 -12.28 4.03
N LYS A 143 -11.64 -13.31 3.79
CA LYS A 143 -13.02 -13.15 3.30
C LYS A 143 -14.01 -13.80 4.24
N GLY A 144 -14.84 -12.96 4.87
CA GLY A 144 -15.88 -13.38 5.81
C GLY A 144 -17.05 -14.08 5.11
N SER A 145 -17.91 -14.69 5.91
CA SER A 145 -19.18 -15.23 5.41
C SER A 145 -20.27 -14.15 5.41
N SER A 146 -21.38 -14.42 4.72
CA SER A 146 -22.54 -13.52 4.73
C SER A 146 -23.24 -13.47 6.08
N GLN A 147 -22.98 -14.43 6.96
CA GLN A 147 -23.65 -14.55 8.25
C GLN A 147 -23.11 -13.54 9.25
N LYS A 148 -24.02 -12.99 10.04
CA LYS A 148 -23.66 -12.01 11.05
C LYS A 148 -23.22 -12.72 12.33
N VAL A 149 -21.96 -12.57 12.71
CA VAL A 149 -21.44 -13.04 14.00
C VAL A 149 -21.57 -11.97 15.09
N VAL A 150 -21.19 -12.29 16.33
CA VAL A 150 -21.24 -11.31 17.43
C VAL A 150 -19.98 -10.44 17.42
N GLU A 151 -18.82 -11.04 17.60
CA GLU A 151 -17.52 -10.36 17.76
C GLU A 151 -16.58 -10.79 16.63
N GLY A 152 -16.10 -9.84 15.83
CA GLY A 152 -15.03 -10.08 14.86
C GLY A 152 -15.49 -10.88 13.65
N GLY A 153 -16.05 -10.25 12.63
CA GLY A 153 -16.54 -10.94 11.43
C GLY A 153 -15.43 -11.62 10.61
N LEU A 154 -14.18 -11.22 10.82
CA LEU A 154 -12.99 -11.94 10.33
C LEU A 154 -12.12 -12.40 11.50
N ILE A 155 -11.84 -11.52 12.46
CA ILE A 155 -10.87 -11.79 13.53
C ILE A 155 -11.42 -11.32 14.87
N LEU A 156 -11.40 -12.20 15.86
CA LEU A 156 -11.43 -11.83 17.27
C LEU A 156 -9.99 -11.85 17.79
N ASN A 157 -9.51 -10.71 18.29
CA ASN A 157 -8.17 -10.56 18.81
C ASN A 157 -8.17 -10.14 20.29
N ARG A 158 -7.35 -10.83 21.09
CA ARG A 158 -6.97 -10.40 22.44
C ARG A 158 -5.46 -10.19 22.60
N GLU A 159 -4.68 -10.56 21.58
CA GLU A 159 -3.21 -10.60 21.61
C GLU A 159 -2.58 -9.44 20.81
N ILE A 160 -1.29 -9.55 20.47
CA ILE A 160 -0.63 -8.64 19.52
C ILE A 160 -0.84 -9.16 18.10
N LEU A 161 -1.70 -8.47 17.35
CA LEU A 161 -2.00 -8.77 15.96
C LEU A 161 -1.32 -7.76 15.04
N THR A 162 -0.47 -8.25 14.14
CA THR A 162 0.15 -7.47 13.07
C THR A 162 -0.34 -7.93 11.71
N ILE A 163 -0.89 -7.01 10.91
CA ILE A 163 -1.39 -7.28 9.56
C ILE A 163 -0.65 -6.42 8.55
N GLN A 164 -0.13 -7.03 7.49
CA GLN A 164 0.62 -6.32 6.44
C GLN A 164 0.21 -6.79 5.04
N TYR A 165 0.10 -5.86 4.09
CA TYR A 165 -0.16 -6.17 2.67
C TYR A 165 -1.40 -7.05 2.43
N SER A 166 -2.44 -6.89 3.26
CA SER A 166 -3.56 -7.83 3.33
C SER A 166 -4.91 -7.17 3.04
N LYS A 167 -5.85 -7.93 2.49
CA LYS A 167 -7.23 -7.48 2.20
C LYS A 167 -8.18 -8.10 3.21
N LEU A 168 -8.92 -7.29 3.96
CA LEU A 168 -9.93 -7.74 4.92
C LEU A 168 -11.30 -7.36 4.39
N MET A 169 -12.02 -8.36 3.90
CA MET A 169 -13.20 -8.16 3.06
C MET A 169 -14.42 -8.89 3.56
N ASN A 170 -15.57 -8.22 3.45
CA ASN A 170 -16.90 -8.81 3.66
C ASN A 170 -17.10 -9.50 5.01
N GLY A 171 -16.40 -9.06 6.06
CA GLY A 171 -16.72 -9.48 7.42
C GLY A 171 -18.05 -8.87 7.87
N ASN A 172 -18.86 -9.62 8.62
CA ASN A 172 -20.19 -9.20 9.07
C ASN A 172 -20.39 -9.57 10.54
N ALA A 173 -20.46 -8.57 11.42
CA ALA A 173 -20.57 -8.80 12.87
C ALA A 173 -21.53 -7.84 13.56
N THR A 174 -21.75 -8.02 14.86
CA THR A 174 -22.39 -6.99 15.69
C THR A 174 -21.34 -5.95 16.11
N PHE A 175 -20.18 -6.42 16.55
CA PHE A 175 -19.04 -5.61 16.95
C PHE A 175 -17.81 -6.08 16.16
N GLY A 176 -17.18 -5.17 15.40
CA GLY A 176 -15.95 -5.50 14.69
C GLY A 176 -16.23 -6.30 13.42
N GLY A 177 -16.73 -5.64 12.36
CA GLY A 177 -17.06 -6.31 11.10
C GLY A 177 -15.86 -7.06 10.52
N ALA A 178 -14.69 -6.43 10.48
CA ALA A 178 -13.43 -7.13 10.26
C ALA A 178 -12.81 -7.62 11.57
N ILE A 179 -12.51 -6.72 12.51
CA ILE A 179 -11.75 -7.06 13.73
C ILE A 179 -12.48 -6.62 14.99
N TYR A 180 -12.63 -7.52 15.95
CA TYR A 180 -12.91 -7.19 17.34
C TYR A 180 -11.63 -7.27 18.15
N ASN A 181 -11.20 -6.15 18.74
CA ASN A 181 -10.01 -6.06 19.58
C ASN A 181 -10.39 -5.94 21.06
N LYS A 182 -10.09 -6.99 21.81
CA LYS A 182 -10.52 -7.23 23.18
C LYS A 182 -9.45 -6.85 24.20
N GLY A 183 -9.89 -6.36 25.35
CA GLY A 183 -9.09 -6.16 26.55
C GLY A 183 -9.16 -4.74 27.09
N LEU A 184 -9.14 -4.64 28.42
CA LEU A 184 -9.04 -3.39 29.17
C LEU A 184 -7.70 -3.35 29.91
N LEU A 185 -7.12 -2.15 30.07
CA LEU A 185 -5.93 -1.98 30.90
C LEU A 185 -6.29 -2.14 32.38
N SER A 186 -5.57 -3.01 33.09
CA SER A 186 -5.59 -3.09 34.57
C SER A 186 -4.24 -3.60 35.08
N ASP A 187 -3.97 -3.53 36.39
CA ASP A 187 -2.67 -3.76 37.02
C ASP A 187 -1.98 -5.09 36.67
N LYS A 188 -2.74 -6.10 36.21
CA LYS A 188 -2.24 -7.42 35.80
C LYS A 188 -2.70 -7.89 34.42
N LYS A 189 -3.48 -7.08 33.70
CA LYS A 189 -4.08 -7.50 32.41
C LYS A 189 -3.55 -6.65 31.28
N MET A 190 -2.96 -7.32 30.28
CA MET A 190 -2.66 -6.71 29.00
C MET A 190 -3.88 -6.76 28.08
N ALA A 191 -4.07 -5.68 27.33
CA ALA A 191 -5.15 -5.52 26.36
C ALA A 191 -4.62 -5.68 24.95
N GLY A 192 -5.41 -6.32 24.09
CA GLY A 192 -5.06 -6.61 22.71
C GLY A 192 -4.63 -5.37 21.94
N ILE A 193 -3.69 -5.57 21.02
CA ILE A 193 -3.13 -4.53 20.18
C ILE A 193 -3.25 -4.95 18.73
N VAL A 194 -3.75 -4.06 17.88
CA VAL A 194 -3.83 -4.28 16.45
C VAL A 194 -2.95 -3.27 15.72
N SER A 195 -1.99 -3.76 14.94
CA SER A 195 -1.14 -2.96 14.07
C SER A 195 -1.35 -3.37 12.61
N ILE A 196 -1.80 -2.44 11.78
CA ILE A 196 -2.11 -2.70 10.38
C ILE A 196 -1.30 -1.75 9.50
N SER A 197 -0.67 -2.29 8.45
CA SER A 197 0.03 -1.50 7.45
C SER A 197 -0.24 -2.01 6.03
N ASN A 198 -0.23 -1.12 5.04
CA ASN A 198 -0.30 -1.49 3.62
C ASN A 198 -1.51 -2.38 3.27
N SER A 199 -2.66 -2.17 3.92
CA SER A 199 -3.79 -3.10 3.85
C SER A 199 -5.08 -2.42 3.38
N LEU A 200 -6.02 -3.23 2.88
CA LEU A 200 -7.33 -2.78 2.39
C LEU A 200 -8.44 -3.33 3.27
N PHE A 201 -9.35 -2.47 3.70
CA PHE A 201 -10.62 -2.86 4.31
C PHE A 201 -11.79 -2.49 3.40
N GLU A 202 -12.53 -3.50 2.95
CA GLU A 202 -13.59 -3.32 1.98
C GLU A 202 -14.84 -4.18 2.24
N GLY A 203 -16.01 -3.55 2.19
CA GLY A 203 -17.29 -4.27 2.25
C GLY A 203 -17.63 -4.87 3.62
N ASN A 204 -16.91 -4.51 4.68
CA ASN A 204 -17.18 -5.02 6.01
C ASN A 204 -18.40 -4.33 6.63
N LYS A 205 -19.15 -5.06 7.45
CA LYS A 205 -20.42 -4.62 8.04
C LYS A 205 -20.46 -4.87 9.54
N ALA A 206 -20.94 -3.90 10.31
CA ALA A 206 -21.23 -4.11 11.73
C ALA A 206 -22.34 -3.23 12.28
N ASP A 207 -22.80 -3.47 13.51
CA ASP A 207 -23.60 -2.45 14.20
C ASP A 207 -22.69 -1.32 14.70
N GLN A 208 -21.50 -1.68 15.20
CA GLN A 208 -20.43 -0.77 15.59
C GLN A 208 -19.08 -1.35 15.16
N GLY A 209 -18.22 -0.51 14.60
CA GLY A 209 -16.87 -0.89 14.21
C GLY A 209 -16.84 -1.83 13.00
N ALA A 210 -17.36 -1.42 11.83
CA ALA A 210 -17.30 -2.27 10.63
C ALA A 210 -15.87 -2.71 10.27
N VAL A 211 -14.87 -1.88 10.52
CA VAL A 211 -13.45 -2.22 10.34
C VAL A 211 -12.86 -2.71 11.64
N ILE A 212 -12.89 -1.89 12.69
CA ILE A 212 -12.40 -2.27 14.01
C ILE A 212 -13.44 -1.84 15.05
N TYR A 213 -13.79 -2.77 15.93
CA TYR A 213 -14.31 -2.46 17.25
C TYR A 213 -13.20 -2.74 18.25
N SER A 214 -12.83 -1.75 19.06
CA SER A 214 -11.80 -1.90 20.09
C SER A 214 -12.36 -1.46 21.44
N GLU A 215 -12.14 -2.25 22.49
CA GLU A 215 -12.65 -1.92 23.83
C GLU A 215 -11.98 -0.64 24.39
N ILE A 216 -10.72 -0.40 24.03
CA ILE A 216 -9.95 0.83 24.32
C ILE A 216 -9.13 1.25 23.09
N PRO A 217 -8.54 2.47 23.04
CA PRO A 217 -7.85 2.98 21.84
C PRO A 217 -6.48 2.29 21.60
N ARG A 218 -6.48 1.01 21.20
CA ARG A 218 -5.29 0.17 20.98
C ARG A 218 -5.19 -0.41 19.57
N TYR A 219 -5.45 0.43 18.57
CA TYR A 219 -5.17 0.10 17.18
C TYR A 219 -4.30 1.17 16.53
N TYR A 220 -3.48 0.74 15.57
CA TYR A 220 -2.68 1.58 14.71
C TYR A 220 -2.89 1.14 13.26
N ILE A 221 -3.32 2.07 12.40
CA ILE A 221 -3.50 1.82 10.96
C ILE A 221 -2.62 2.79 10.19
N ALA A 222 -1.73 2.28 9.35
CA ALA A 222 -0.86 3.07 8.50
C ALA A 222 -0.95 2.64 7.04
N GLN A 223 -0.72 3.58 6.11
CA GLN A 223 -0.51 3.26 4.68
C GLN A 223 -1.63 2.38 4.10
N SER A 224 -2.88 2.61 4.50
CA SER A 224 -3.99 1.69 4.24
C SER A 224 -5.17 2.39 3.59
N VAL A 225 -6.07 1.59 3.01
CA VAL A 225 -7.31 2.09 2.39
C VAL A 225 -8.51 1.50 3.12
N ILE A 226 -9.45 2.36 3.51
CA ILE A 226 -10.71 1.98 4.15
C ILE A 226 -11.86 2.50 3.31
N ARG A 227 -12.58 1.59 2.64
CA ARG A 227 -13.67 1.99 1.74
C ARG A 227 -14.84 1.04 1.73
N ASN A 228 -16.01 1.55 1.35
CA ASN A 228 -17.19 0.73 1.10
C ASN A 228 -17.63 -0.12 2.32
N ASN A 229 -17.27 0.28 3.54
CA ASN A 229 -17.71 -0.40 4.77
C ASN A 229 -18.99 0.26 5.28
N GLU A 230 -19.77 -0.47 6.08
CA GLU A 230 -21.12 -0.05 6.48
C GLU A 230 -21.37 -0.33 7.97
N VAL A 231 -21.86 0.67 8.72
CA VAL A 231 -22.38 0.45 10.08
C VAL A 231 -23.88 0.76 10.20
N LYS A 232 -24.47 0.54 11.37
CA LYS A 232 -25.81 1.07 11.68
C LYS A 232 -25.77 2.57 11.95
N SER A 233 -26.94 3.21 11.87
CA SER A 233 -27.11 4.62 12.27
C SER A 233 -26.52 4.86 13.67
N THR A 234 -25.80 5.97 13.83
CA THR A 234 -25.01 6.35 15.04
C THR A 234 -23.78 5.50 15.33
N GLY A 235 -23.45 4.54 14.46
CA GLY A 235 -22.21 3.78 14.56
C GLY A 235 -21.00 4.49 13.99
N SER A 236 -19.82 3.93 14.27
CA SER A 236 -18.56 4.29 13.63
C SER A 236 -17.91 3.12 12.91
N ILE A 237 -17.31 3.34 11.74
CA ILE A 237 -16.54 2.33 10.99
C ILE A 237 -15.34 1.84 11.81
N LEU A 238 -14.66 2.75 12.49
CA LEU A 238 -13.63 2.49 13.50
C LEU A 238 -14.18 2.95 14.85
N TYR A 239 -14.46 2.00 15.73
CA TYR A 239 -15.13 2.26 17.00
C TYR A 239 -14.25 1.93 18.20
N VAL A 240 -14.23 2.85 19.17
CA VAL A 240 -13.63 2.66 20.49
C VAL A 240 -14.68 2.79 21.59
N GLN A 241 -14.85 1.73 22.37
CA GLN A 241 -15.87 1.67 23.42
C GLN A 241 -15.55 2.58 24.60
N SER A 242 -14.38 2.39 25.22
CA SER A 242 -13.98 3.08 26.45
C SER A 242 -12.75 3.97 26.22
N ALA A 243 -12.69 5.09 26.96
CA ALA A 243 -11.53 5.98 26.96
C ALA A 243 -10.41 5.44 27.88
N TYR A 244 -9.20 5.96 27.70
CA TYR A 244 -8.09 5.76 28.63
C TYR A 244 -8.30 6.51 29.96
N ASN A 245 -7.58 6.08 31.00
CA ASN A 245 -7.30 6.93 32.17
C ASN A 245 -6.17 7.92 31.86
N ASP A 246 -6.02 8.98 32.66
CA ASP A 246 -5.06 10.07 32.41
C ASP A 246 -3.62 9.57 32.23
N ALA A 247 -3.17 8.61 33.04
CA ALA A 247 -1.82 8.04 32.93
C ALA A 247 -1.60 7.31 31.60
N ALA A 248 -2.60 6.56 31.12
CA ALA A 248 -2.54 5.87 29.84
C ALA A 248 -2.64 6.84 28.65
N VAL A 249 -3.35 7.96 28.77
CA VAL A 249 -3.37 9.02 27.75
C VAL A 249 -1.97 9.60 27.55
N ALA A 250 -1.27 9.92 28.63
CA ALA A 250 0.09 10.47 28.58
C ALA A 250 1.04 9.58 27.76
N ASN A 251 1.04 8.28 28.05
CA ASN A 251 1.87 7.29 27.37
C ASN A 251 1.45 7.07 25.91
N ALA A 252 0.15 7.04 25.63
CA ALA A 252 -0.35 6.85 24.27
C ALA A 252 0.04 8.01 23.35
N LEU A 253 -0.09 9.25 23.85
CA LEU A 253 0.24 10.46 23.08
C LEU A 253 1.75 10.63 22.89
N SER A 254 2.57 10.37 23.91
CA SER A 254 4.03 10.52 23.81
C SER A 254 4.66 9.53 22.84
N LEU A 255 4.13 8.31 22.76
CA LEU A 255 4.55 7.29 21.80
C LEU A 255 3.93 7.49 20.41
N GLY A 256 2.88 8.30 20.30
CA GLY A 256 2.05 8.39 19.10
C GLY A 256 1.45 7.05 18.67
N ALA A 257 1.20 6.15 19.63
CA ALA A 257 1.07 4.72 19.39
C ALA A 257 -0.21 4.31 18.65
N PHE A 258 -1.28 5.11 18.73
CA PHE A 258 -2.61 4.67 18.31
C PHE A 258 -3.36 5.70 17.45
N GLY A 259 -4.20 5.17 16.57
CA GLY A 259 -4.99 5.91 15.60
C GLY A 259 -4.58 5.61 14.16
N ILE A 260 -4.64 6.61 13.28
CA ILE A 260 -4.56 6.40 11.82
C ILE A 260 -3.50 7.32 11.22
N ARG A 261 -2.70 6.80 10.29
CA ARG A 261 -1.61 7.49 9.60
C ARG A 261 -1.62 7.22 8.11
N ASN A 262 -1.28 8.21 7.28
CA ASN A 262 -0.98 8.01 5.85
C ASN A 262 -2.02 7.13 5.13
N SER A 263 -3.30 7.34 5.39
CA SER A 263 -4.36 6.42 4.95
C SER A 263 -5.49 7.15 4.26
N THR A 264 -6.06 6.50 3.25
CA THR A 264 -7.20 7.00 2.49
C THR A 264 -8.48 6.34 2.98
N ILE A 265 -9.50 7.14 3.28
CA ILE A 265 -10.77 6.70 3.85
C ILE A 265 -11.93 7.35 3.09
N TYR A 266 -12.68 6.58 2.32
CA TYR A 266 -13.72 7.14 1.47
C TYR A 266 -14.88 6.19 1.21
N ASN A 267 -16.03 6.74 0.84
CA ASN A 267 -17.23 5.99 0.45
C ASN A 267 -17.71 4.95 1.50
N ASN A 268 -17.43 5.19 2.78
CA ASN A 268 -18.02 4.40 3.85
C ASN A 268 -19.43 4.91 4.14
N LYS A 269 -20.34 3.97 4.36
CA LYS A 269 -21.78 4.19 4.38
C LYS A 269 -22.31 4.12 5.80
N VAL A 270 -23.25 5.01 6.09
CA VAL A 270 -24.01 5.07 7.34
C VAL A 270 -23.11 5.31 8.56
N GLY A 271 -23.28 6.44 9.23
CA GLY A 271 -22.53 6.75 10.46
C GLY A 271 -21.13 7.33 10.22
N TYR A 272 -20.37 7.45 11.30
CA TYR A 272 -19.06 8.12 11.32
C TYR A 272 -17.94 7.20 10.83
N VAL A 273 -16.88 7.76 10.26
CA VAL A 273 -15.64 7.03 10.00
C VAL A 273 -15.00 6.58 11.31
N ALA A 274 -14.88 7.46 12.31
CA ALA A 274 -14.28 7.11 13.59
C ALA A 274 -14.87 7.91 14.75
N ASN A 275 -15.01 7.27 15.92
CA ASN A 275 -15.10 8.04 17.17
C ASN A 275 -13.69 8.24 17.76
N ILE A 276 -13.38 9.48 18.14
CA ILE A 276 -12.06 9.87 18.62
C ILE A 276 -12.08 9.98 20.14
N ARG A 277 -11.19 9.22 20.79
CA ARG A 277 -10.99 9.22 22.24
C ARG A 277 -9.64 9.85 22.60
N SER A 278 -9.50 10.26 23.86
CA SER A 278 -8.21 10.74 24.36
C SER A 278 -7.12 9.67 24.23
N GLY A 279 -5.91 10.06 23.84
CA GLY A 279 -4.80 9.16 23.50
C GLY A 279 -4.68 8.82 22.01
N MET A 280 -5.62 9.26 21.17
CA MET A 280 -5.60 8.98 19.74
C MET A 280 -4.98 10.11 18.93
N ILE A 281 -4.30 9.74 17.85
CA ILE A 281 -3.77 10.67 16.86
C ILE A 281 -4.25 10.25 15.47
N LEU A 282 -4.67 11.22 14.65
CA LEU A 282 -4.87 11.05 13.22
C LEU A 282 -3.92 12.00 12.50
N ASN A 283 -3.12 11.50 11.56
CA ASN A 283 -2.11 12.32 10.88
C ASN A 283 -1.96 11.92 9.41
N ASN A 284 -1.83 12.91 8.52
CA ASN A 284 -1.67 12.67 7.08
C ASN A 284 -2.72 11.70 6.51
N ILE A 285 -4.01 11.90 6.82
CA ILE A 285 -5.10 11.08 6.25
C ILE A 285 -5.88 11.85 5.20
N THR A 286 -6.43 11.14 4.20
CA THR A 286 -7.41 11.69 3.26
C THR A 286 -8.76 11.05 3.54
N MET A 287 -9.67 11.78 4.18
CA MET A 287 -11.02 11.33 4.58
C MET A 287 -12.11 12.13 3.85
N ILE A 288 -12.68 11.54 2.79
CA ILE A 288 -13.56 12.27 1.87
C ILE A 288 -14.74 11.42 1.42
N TYR A 289 -15.89 12.06 1.15
CA TYR A 289 -17.09 11.39 0.61
C TYR A 289 -17.57 10.17 1.41
N ASN A 290 -17.48 10.24 2.74
CA ASN A 290 -18.14 9.29 3.65
C ASN A 290 -19.49 9.85 4.12
N ASP A 291 -20.36 8.98 4.63
CA ASP A 291 -21.63 9.42 5.22
C ASP A 291 -21.42 10.41 6.38
N ALA A 292 -20.49 10.14 7.29
CA ALA A 292 -19.97 11.14 8.22
C ALA A 292 -18.48 10.90 8.51
N GLY A 293 -17.75 11.96 8.87
CA GLY A 293 -16.33 11.91 9.21
C GLY A 293 -16.11 11.50 10.67
N LEU A 294 -15.74 12.44 11.54
CA LEU A 294 -15.33 12.14 12.92
C LEU A 294 -16.42 12.45 13.94
N TYR A 295 -16.56 11.56 14.93
CA TYR A 295 -17.27 11.85 16.17
C TYR A 295 -16.26 12.08 17.30
N LEU A 296 -16.14 13.31 17.78
CA LEU A 296 -15.08 13.74 18.69
C LEU A 296 -15.55 13.61 20.15
N GLN A 297 -14.79 12.84 20.94
CA GLN A 297 -15.07 12.51 22.33
C GLN A 297 -13.77 12.40 23.14
N ALA A 298 -12.89 13.39 22.98
CA ALA A 298 -11.56 13.40 23.58
C ALA A 298 -11.42 14.57 24.58
N PRO A 299 -11.91 14.41 25.82
CA PRO A 299 -11.76 15.44 26.85
C PRO A 299 -10.29 15.70 27.19
N LYS A 300 -10.04 16.85 27.81
CA LYS A 300 -8.73 17.15 28.40
C LYS A 300 -8.38 16.14 29.47
N TRP A 301 -7.09 15.85 29.61
CA TRP A 301 -6.55 14.94 30.63
C TRP A 301 -5.61 15.69 31.56
N THR A 302 -5.45 15.19 32.79
CA THR A 302 -4.58 15.81 33.79
C THR A 302 -3.16 15.28 33.62
N SER A 303 -2.25 16.13 33.14
CA SER A 303 -0.82 15.88 33.13
C SER A 303 -0.21 16.28 34.47
N THR A 304 0.56 15.39 35.08
CA THR A 304 1.24 15.61 36.36
C THR A 304 2.75 15.51 36.17
N THR A 305 3.48 16.57 36.49
CA THR A 305 4.95 16.61 36.42
C THR A 305 5.53 16.89 37.80
N THR A 306 6.51 16.09 38.23
CA THR A 306 7.24 16.30 39.48
C THR A 306 8.67 16.75 39.17
N THR A 307 8.99 18.00 39.46
CA THR A 307 10.33 18.57 39.27
C THR A 307 10.84 19.10 40.61
N GLY A 308 11.98 18.60 41.07
CA GLY A 308 12.60 19.06 42.33
C GLY A 308 11.73 18.83 43.58
N GLY A 309 10.88 17.80 43.59
CA GLY A 309 9.98 17.49 44.71
C GLY A 309 8.64 18.24 44.71
N THR A 310 8.44 19.17 43.77
CA THR A 310 7.17 19.87 43.56
C THR A 310 6.37 19.20 42.44
N THR A 311 5.14 18.82 42.73
CA THR A 311 4.22 18.25 41.75
C THR A 311 3.29 19.33 41.21
N THR A 312 3.28 19.54 39.90
CA THR A 312 2.35 20.43 39.20
C THR A 312 1.39 19.60 38.33
N SER A 313 0.11 19.99 38.32
CA SER A 313 -0.92 19.39 37.47
C SER A 313 -1.45 20.42 36.48
N LYS A 314 -1.56 20.04 35.21
CA LYS A 314 -2.09 20.88 34.13
C LYS A 314 -3.06 20.07 33.27
N LEU A 315 -4.15 20.70 32.84
CA LEU A 315 -5.04 20.11 31.84
C LEU A 315 -4.42 20.26 30.45
N GLU A 316 -4.24 19.13 29.76
CA GLU A 316 -3.70 19.04 28.41
C GLU A 316 -4.76 18.46 27.46
N ASP A 317 -4.60 18.73 26.16
CA ASP A 317 -5.56 18.29 25.15
C ASP A 317 -5.47 16.77 24.92
N GLY A 318 -6.63 16.14 24.67
CA GLY A 318 -6.79 14.69 24.72
C GLY A 318 -6.43 13.95 23.44
N ALA A 319 -6.65 14.55 22.27
CA ALA A 319 -6.42 13.92 20.97
C ALA A 319 -6.07 14.98 19.92
N PHE A 320 -5.43 14.53 18.85
CA PHE A 320 -4.93 15.44 17.81
C PHE A 320 -5.16 14.89 16.41
N ILE A 321 -5.63 15.78 15.53
CA ILE A 321 -5.88 15.51 14.12
C ILE A 321 -5.11 16.54 13.29
N SER A 322 -4.12 16.09 12.53
CA SER A 322 -3.15 16.97 11.87
C SER A 322 -2.83 16.57 10.43
N ASN A 323 -2.38 17.53 9.63
CA ASN A 323 -1.81 17.35 8.30
C ASN A 323 -2.71 16.56 7.32
N SER A 324 -4.03 16.63 7.50
CA SER A 324 -5.00 15.76 6.84
C SER A 324 -5.94 16.54 5.91
N ILE A 325 -6.62 15.82 5.03
CA ILE A 325 -7.75 16.32 4.24
C ILE A 325 -9.01 15.68 4.82
N ILE A 326 -9.91 16.47 5.39
CA ILE A 326 -11.19 16.02 5.96
C ILE A 326 -12.30 16.91 5.42
N ALA A 327 -12.83 16.56 4.25
CA ALA A 327 -13.78 17.41 3.54
C ALA A 327 -14.78 16.58 2.73
N LYS A 328 -15.92 17.17 2.37
CA LYS A 328 -16.94 16.52 1.51
C LYS A 328 -17.52 15.21 2.05
N ASN A 329 -17.40 14.96 3.36
CA ASN A 329 -18.28 14.01 4.04
C ASN A 329 -19.64 14.70 4.27
N ASN A 330 -20.77 13.98 4.41
CA ASN A 330 -22.06 14.67 4.64
C ASN A 330 -22.03 15.49 5.94
N THR A 331 -21.25 15.04 6.93
CA THR A 331 -20.83 15.84 8.08
C THR A 331 -19.38 15.52 8.39
N ASN A 332 -18.48 16.50 8.33
CA ASN A 332 -17.06 16.24 8.56
C ASN A 332 -16.74 15.91 10.01
N CYS A 333 -17.24 16.70 10.97
CA CYS A 333 -17.03 16.46 12.40
C CYS A 333 -18.28 16.79 13.22
N LEU A 334 -18.54 15.98 14.24
CA LEU A 334 -19.47 16.28 15.32
C LEU A 334 -18.76 16.04 16.65
N SER A 335 -18.94 16.90 17.65
CA SER A 335 -18.31 16.76 18.96
C SER A 335 -19.34 16.52 20.06
N ASP A 336 -18.98 15.74 21.08
CA ASP A 336 -19.71 15.80 22.36
C ASP A 336 -19.36 17.06 23.17
N ALA A 337 -20.08 17.27 24.28
CA ALA A 337 -19.96 18.49 25.09
C ALA A 337 -18.62 18.61 25.85
N THR A 338 -17.89 17.49 25.99
CA THR A 338 -16.65 17.41 26.77
C THR A 338 -15.40 17.38 25.89
N ASP A 339 -15.58 17.27 24.58
CA ASP A 339 -14.50 17.15 23.61
C ASP A 339 -13.55 18.34 23.62
N ALA A 340 -12.25 18.02 23.60
CA ALA A 340 -11.14 18.96 23.51
C ALA A 340 -10.11 18.50 22.48
N ALA A 341 -10.53 17.71 21.46
CA ALA A 341 -9.64 17.34 20.37
C ALA A 341 -9.13 18.58 19.63
N VAL A 342 -7.85 18.58 19.27
CA VAL A 342 -7.21 19.65 18.51
C VAL A 342 -7.14 19.26 17.03
N ILE A 343 -7.80 20.04 16.18
CA ILE A 343 -7.84 19.84 14.74
C ILE A 343 -7.08 20.99 14.10
N GLN A 344 -5.93 20.71 13.50
CA GLN A 344 -4.96 21.74 13.10
C GLN A 344 -4.23 21.37 11.81
N SER A 345 -3.81 22.37 11.01
CA SER A 345 -3.06 22.13 9.77
C SER A 345 -3.75 21.11 8.84
N ASN A 346 -5.08 21.15 8.76
CA ASN A 346 -5.86 20.29 7.86
C ASN A 346 -6.52 21.12 6.77
N LEU A 347 -6.79 20.52 5.62
CA LEU A 347 -7.81 21.02 4.70
C LEU A 347 -9.16 20.48 5.16
N THR A 348 -10.10 21.37 5.47
CA THR A 348 -11.37 20.99 6.09
C THR A 348 -12.51 21.95 5.73
N GLU A 349 -13.70 21.72 6.28
CA GLU A 349 -14.84 22.64 6.23
C GLU A 349 -15.26 23.02 7.67
N SER A 350 -16.08 24.05 7.82
CA SER A 350 -16.36 24.73 9.11
C SER A 350 -16.76 23.80 10.27
N ALA A 351 -17.49 22.71 9.99
CA ALA A 351 -17.91 21.74 11.00
C ALA A 351 -16.73 21.09 11.76
N CYS A 352 -15.54 21.07 11.15
CA CYS A 352 -14.36 20.43 11.70
C CYS A 352 -13.19 21.41 11.94
N ASP A 353 -13.39 22.71 11.81
CA ASP A 353 -12.42 23.72 12.22
C ASP A 353 -12.54 24.00 13.72
N ARG A 354 -11.85 23.20 14.54
CA ARG A 354 -12.06 23.17 16.00
C ARG A 354 -10.74 23.15 16.75
N ASN A 355 -10.63 24.02 17.77
CA ASN A 355 -9.50 24.11 18.69
C ASN A 355 -8.13 24.24 18.00
N ALA A 356 -8.10 24.74 16.75
CA ALA A 356 -6.87 24.97 16.02
C ALA A 356 -6.11 26.14 16.68
N PRO A 357 -4.83 25.96 17.06
CA PRO A 357 -4.05 27.08 17.55
C PRO A 357 -3.76 28.07 16.40
N PRO A 358 -3.69 29.39 16.66
CA PRO A 358 -3.48 30.41 15.63
C PRO A 358 -2.26 30.18 14.73
N GLU A 359 -1.24 29.53 15.27
CA GLU A 359 0.01 29.15 14.60
C GLU A 359 -0.18 28.07 13.53
N ARG A 360 -1.17 27.20 13.73
CA ARG A 360 -1.44 26.00 12.93
C ARG A 360 -2.92 25.93 12.54
N PRO A 361 -3.44 26.96 11.85
CA PRO A 361 -4.83 27.02 11.48
C PRO A 361 -5.16 25.90 10.50
N ASN A 362 -6.44 25.55 10.39
CA ASN A 362 -6.91 24.77 9.27
C ASN A 362 -7.10 25.66 8.03
N PHE A 363 -7.08 25.03 6.86
CA PHE A 363 -7.44 25.62 5.59
C PHE A 363 -8.88 25.23 5.26
N LEU A 364 -9.71 26.23 4.95
CA LEU A 364 -11.11 25.97 4.60
C LEU A 364 -11.23 25.72 3.09
N LEU A 365 -11.85 24.61 2.72
CA LEU A 365 -12.13 24.28 1.33
C LEU A 365 -13.07 25.32 0.71
N ASN A 366 -12.61 25.98 -0.34
CA ASN A 366 -13.35 27.01 -1.08
C ASN A 366 -13.41 26.73 -2.59
N THR A 367 -13.04 25.53 -3.00
CA THR A 367 -12.97 25.08 -4.39
C THR A 367 -13.44 23.63 -4.50
N ASN A 368 -13.46 23.09 -5.71
CA ASN A 368 -13.73 21.67 -5.94
C ASN A 368 -12.61 20.82 -5.34
N LEU A 369 -12.99 19.79 -4.60
CA LEU A 369 -12.02 18.87 -4.00
C LEU A 369 -11.49 17.88 -5.04
N LEU A 370 -12.38 17.21 -5.77
CA LEU A 370 -12.00 16.33 -6.87
C LEU A 370 -11.99 17.06 -8.21
N ALA A 371 -11.09 16.61 -9.07
CA ALA A 371 -11.18 16.85 -10.49
C ALA A 371 -12.38 16.04 -11.03
N GLY A 372 -13.39 16.72 -11.57
CA GLY A 372 -14.59 16.09 -12.09
C GLY A 372 -15.56 15.56 -11.02
N ASP A 373 -16.61 14.88 -11.50
CA ASP A 373 -17.75 14.45 -10.66
C ASP A 373 -17.66 12.98 -10.22
N GLN A 374 -16.70 12.22 -10.76
CA GLN A 374 -16.52 10.80 -10.44
C GLN A 374 -15.56 10.64 -9.26
N LEU A 375 -15.92 9.77 -8.31
CA LEU A 375 -15.10 9.47 -7.14
C LEU A 375 -13.91 8.57 -7.48
N GLU A 376 -14.08 7.68 -8.46
CA GLU A 376 -13.05 6.77 -8.96
C GLU A 376 -12.91 6.93 -10.48
N GLY A 377 -11.68 6.87 -11.00
CA GLY A 377 -11.42 7.01 -12.43
C GLY A 377 -10.04 7.56 -12.77
N ASP A 378 -9.84 7.84 -14.05
CA ASP A 378 -8.61 8.45 -14.56
C ASP A 378 -8.52 9.94 -14.18
N CYS A 379 -7.29 10.45 -14.08
CA CYS A 379 -7.04 11.88 -13.83
C CYS A 379 -6.93 12.74 -15.11
N ASP A 380 -7.52 12.31 -16.23
CA ASP A 380 -7.51 13.08 -17.49
C ASP A 380 -8.64 14.14 -17.49
N LEU A 381 -8.47 15.15 -16.64
CA LEU A 381 -9.50 16.16 -16.37
C LEU A 381 -8.90 17.57 -16.40
N PRO A 382 -9.70 18.61 -16.67
CA PRO A 382 -9.23 19.99 -16.72
C PRO A 382 -8.33 20.33 -15.54
N GLN A 383 -7.14 20.83 -15.84
CA GLN A 383 -6.07 21.07 -14.86
C GLN A 383 -6.29 22.33 -14.04
N ASP A 384 -7.38 23.07 -14.28
CA ASP A 384 -7.75 24.29 -13.58
C ASP A 384 -8.70 24.03 -12.39
N LYS A 385 -9.16 22.79 -12.19
CA LYS A 385 -10.16 22.44 -11.17
C LYS A 385 -9.82 21.18 -10.39
N GLY A 386 -10.19 21.15 -9.11
CA GLY A 386 -10.04 19.95 -8.28
C GLY A 386 -8.66 19.84 -7.68
N LEU A 387 -8.58 19.79 -6.35
CA LEU A 387 -7.32 19.63 -5.63
C LEU A 387 -6.75 18.21 -5.71
N LEU A 388 -7.59 17.22 -6.00
CA LEU A 388 -7.24 15.80 -6.07
C LEU A 388 -7.77 15.18 -7.37
N CYS A 389 -7.04 14.22 -7.94
CA CYS A 389 -7.55 13.29 -8.94
C CYS A 389 -8.63 12.37 -8.33
N PRO A 390 -9.55 11.82 -9.12
CA PRO A 390 -10.36 10.66 -8.69
C PRO A 390 -9.48 9.52 -8.18
N TYR A 391 -10.04 8.67 -7.31
CA TYR A 391 -9.33 7.51 -6.79
C TYR A 391 -8.98 6.56 -7.93
N SER A 392 -7.71 6.16 -8.01
CA SER A 392 -7.25 5.16 -8.97
C SER A 392 -6.25 4.21 -8.32
N THR A 393 -6.26 2.96 -8.78
CA THR A 393 -5.31 1.93 -8.33
C THR A 393 -4.35 1.60 -9.46
N PRO A 394 -3.05 1.93 -9.33
CA PRO A 394 -2.06 1.55 -10.34
C PRO A 394 -2.01 0.03 -10.54
N LYS A 395 -1.77 -0.41 -11.78
CA LYS A 395 -1.80 -1.84 -12.17
C LYS A 395 -0.92 -2.74 -11.29
N ASP A 396 0.23 -2.25 -10.84
CA ASP A 396 1.22 -3.00 -10.07
C ASP A 396 1.19 -2.68 -8.56
N GLN A 397 0.09 -2.10 -8.06
CA GLN A 397 -0.09 -1.79 -6.65
C GLN A 397 -1.39 -2.38 -6.11
N MET A 398 -1.34 -2.85 -4.86
CA MET A 398 -2.52 -3.36 -4.17
C MET A 398 -3.51 -2.24 -3.79
N LEU A 399 -2.99 -1.06 -3.44
CA LEU A 399 -3.76 0.07 -2.92
C LEU A 399 -3.72 1.22 -3.91
N GLY A 400 -4.89 1.80 -4.19
CA GLY A 400 -5.00 3.07 -4.89
C GLY A 400 -4.98 4.27 -3.97
N PHE A 401 -5.02 5.47 -4.55
CA PHE A 401 -4.96 6.74 -3.84
C PHE A 401 -5.62 7.88 -4.62
N PHE A 402 -5.93 8.97 -3.91
CA PHE A 402 -6.26 10.26 -4.50
C PHE A 402 -4.97 11.05 -4.71
N GLN A 403 -4.55 11.21 -5.96
CA GLN A 403 -3.33 11.95 -6.28
C GLN A 403 -3.57 13.47 -6.11
N PRO A 404 -2.73 14.19 -5.37
CA PRO A 404 -2.82 15.65 -5.29
C PRO A 404 -2.57 16.30 -6.65
N ARG A 405 -3.15 17.48 -6.86
CA ARG A 405 -3.00 18.24 -8.11
C ARG A 405 -2.44 19.62 -7.84
N LEU A 406 -1.62 20.11 -8.78
CA LEU A 406 -1.26 21.52 -8.88
C LEU A 406 -2.03 22.15 -10.02
N LEU A 407 -2.94 23.06 -9.67
CA LEU A 407 -3.80 23.69 -10.66
C LEU A 407 -3.00 24.58 -11.59
N THR A 408 -3.35 24.63 -12.89
CA THR A 408 -2.71 25.51 -13.88
C THR A 408 -2.96 26.99 -13.60
N SER A 409 -4.01 27.31 -12.84
CA SER A 409 -4.31 28.68 -12.37
C SER A 409 -3.32 29.20 -11.32
N TYR A 410 -2.54 28.31 -10.69
CA TYR A 410 -1.58 28.73 -9.68
C TYR A 410 -0.33 29.39 -10.28
N ASN A 411 0.14 30.48 -9.68
CA ASN A 411 1.38 31.17 -10.07
C ASN A 411 2.56 30.80 -9.16
N SER A 412 2.28 30.23 -7.99
CA SER A 412 3.31 29.68 -7.09
C SER A 412 2.76 28.51 -6.27
N LEU A 413 3.66 27.67 -5.73
CA LEU A 413 3.27 26.56 -4.85
C LEU A 413 2.49 27.02 -3.61
N SER A 414 2.75 28.23 -3.12
CA SER A 414 2.08 28.78 -1.93
C SER A 414 0.56 28.96 -2.10
N GLU A 415 0.08 29.09 -3.34
CA GLU A 415 -1.34 29.25 -3.67
C GLU A 415 -2.13 27.93 -3.56
N SER A 416 -1.44 26.79 -3.56
CA SER A 416 -2.09 25.51 -3.28
C SER A 416 -2.68 25.50 -1.88
N LEU A 417 -3.79 24.78 -1.68
CA LEU A 417 -4.39 24.56 -0.36
C LEU A 417 -3.84 23.32 0.36
N ILE A 418 -3.16 22.42 -0.37
CA ILE A 418 -2.73 21.13 0.16
C ILE A 418 -1.24 20.88 0.01
N ILE A 419 -0.55 21.58 -0.90
CA ILE A 419 0.87 21.36 -1.16
C ILE A 419 1.74 22.24 -0.25
N ASN A 420 2.77 21.65 0.36
CA ASN A 420 3.70 22.28 1.31
C ASN A 420 2.99 23.04 2.44
N LYS A 421 2.10 22.34 3.18
CA LYS A 421 1.27 22.93 4.23
C LYS A 421 1.46 22.33 5.62
N GLY A 422 2.27 21.29 5.78
CA GLY A 422 2.83 20.95 7.09
C GLY A 422 3.59 22.14 7.67
N ARG A 423 3.84 22.23 8.98
CA ARG A 423 4.51 23.41 9.58
C ARG A 423 5.49 23.09 10.70
N ILE A 424 6.72 23.58 10.52
CA ILE A 424 7.71 24.01 11.53
C ILE A 424 7.98 25.50 11.28
N PHE A 425 8.30 26.27 12.32
CA PHE A 425 8.59 27.70 12.20
C PHE A 425 9.98 27.95 11.57
N SER A 426 10.18 29.13 10.96
CA SER A 426 11.46 29.53 10.35
C SER A 426 12.64 29.63 11.33
N ASP A 427 12.36 29.60 12.63
CA ASP A 427 13.36 29.51 13.70
C ASP A 427 13.79 28.06 14.01
N GLY A 428 13.28 27.08 13.25
CA GLY A 428 13.51 25.65 13.45
C GLY A 428 12.72 25.06 14.61
N ALA A 429 11.87 25.83 15.30
CA ALA A 429 11.06 25.33 16.40
C ALA A 429 9.85 24.54 15.89
N THR A 430 9.76 23.28 16.30
CA THR A 430 8.54 22.50 16.14
C THR A 430 7.55 22.93 17.22
N LYS A 431 6.54 23.73 16.85
CA LYS A 431 5.40 23.99 17.76
C LYS A 431 4.30 23.00 17.44
N GLY A 432 4.06 22.08 18.36
CA GLY A 432 3.02 21.07 18.23
C GLY A 432 3.51 19.69 18.61
N LEU A 433 2.57 18.85 19.05
CA LEU A 433 2.88 17.47 19.43
C LEU A 433 3.05 16.54 18.22
N ILE A 434 2.70 16.98 17.00
CA ILE A 434 2.66 16.14 15.80
C ILE A 434 3.24 16.87 14.60
N SER A 435 4.30 16.30 14.03
CA SER A 435 4.85 16.66 12.72
C SER A 435 4.23 15.79 11.63
N CYS A 436 4.56 16.05 10.36
CA CYS A 436 4.21 15.13 9.30
C CYS A 436 4.88 13.76 9.50
N GLU A 437 4.24 12.72 9.00
CA GLU A 437 4.84 11.40 8.91
C GLU A 437 6.07 11.41 7.98
N THR A 438 6.95 10.42 8.10
CA THR A 438 8.20 10.36 7.30
C THR A 438 8.02 9.80 5.88
N SER A 439 6.89 9.15 5.64
CA SER A 439 6.50 8.59 4.35
C SER A 439 5.02 8.84 4.07
N ASP A 440 4.60 8.71 2.82
CA ASP A 440 3.21 8.77 2.39
C ASP A 440 2.55 7.38 2.37
N GLN A 441 1.29 7.29 1.93
CA GLN A 441 0.55 6.02 1.85
C GLN A 441 1.24 4.97 0.95
N ARG A 442 2.01 5.41 -0.04
CA ARG A 442 2.71 4.53 -1.01
C ARG A 442 4.06 4.07 -0.46
N GLY A 443 4.44 4.53 0.73
CA GLY A 443 5.76 4.32 1.31
C GLY A 443 6.84 5.21 0.70
N LYS A 444 6.48 6.19 -0.13
CA LYS A 444 7.45 7.18 -0.63
C LYS A 444 7.83 8.13 0.49
N SER A 445 9.11 8.48 0.60
CA SER A 445 9.57 9.44 1.61
C SER A 445 8.93 10.81 1.39
N ARG A 446 8.50 11.43 2.49
CA ARG A 446 8.12 12.84 2.52
C ARG A 446 9.35 13.71 2.66
N SER A 447 9.20 15.01 2.39
CA SER A 447 10.24 15.97 2.71
C SER A 447 10.69 15.84 4.18
N ILE A 448 12.00 15.85 4.43
CA ILE A 448 12.57 15.87 5.79
C ILE A 448 12.19 17.15 6.54
N TYR A 449 11.85 18.20 5.79
CA TYR A 449 11.32 19.46 6.26
C TYR A 449 9.82 19.31 6.41
N SER A 450 9.35 19.07 7.64
CA SER A 450 7.92 18.83 7.86
C SER A 450 7.05 20.06 7.53
N GLU A 451 7.65 21.26 7.39
CA GLU A 451 7.00 22.44 6.85
C GLU A 451 6.65 22.36 5.35
N LEU A 452 7.24 21.40 4.64
CA LEU A 452 7.04 21.18 3.22
C LEU A 452 6.19 19.95 2.94
N CYS A 453 5.59 19.30 3.94
CA CYS A 453 4.77 18.14 3.67
C CYS A 453 3.40 18.55 3.11
N ASP A 454 2.84 17.68 2.28
CA ASP A 454 1.51 17.85 1.72
C ASP A 454 0.43 17.33 2.69
N LEU A 455 -0.72 18.02 2.69
CA LEU A 455 -1.89 17.59 3.45
C LEU A 455 -2.50 16.32 2.83
N GLY A 456 -2.91 15.42 3.69
CA GLY A 456 -3.52 14.16 3.29
C GLY A 456 -2.53 13.01 3.19
N ALA A 457 -3.01 11.90 2.63
CA ALA A 457 -2.30 10.62 2.63
C ALA A 457 -1.13 10.53 1.64
N ILE A 458 -1.07 11.43 0.64
CA ILE A 458 -0.11 11.38 -0.46
C ILE A 458 0.74 12.64 -0.46
N GLU A 459 2.03 12.46 -0.71
CA GLU A 459 2.99 13.53 -0.99
C GLU A 459 3.20 13.61 -2.51
N LEU A 460 3.22 14.79 -3.10
CA LEU A 460 3.70 14.97 -4.46
C LEU A 460 5.22 14.81 -4.51
N VAL A 461 5.68 13.73 -5.12
CA VAL A 461 7.10 13.43 -5.26
C VAL A 461 7.55 13.62 -6.70
N VAL A 462 8.60 14.43 -6.88
CA VAL A 462 9.32 14.60 -8.15
C VAL A 462 10.76 14.12 -7.97
N ASN A 463 10.99 12.83 -8.17
CA ASN A 463 12.32 12.25 -8.18
C ASN A 463 12.74 11.88 -9.62
N ARG A 464 13.60 12.69 -10.21
CA ARG A 464 14.08 12.50 -11.60
C ARG A 464 14.88 11.20 -11.79
N SER A 465 15.39 10.60 -10.72
CA SER A 465 16.08 9.32 -10.77
C SER A 465 15.13 8.15 -11.06
N ASP A 466 13.82 8.35 -10.86
CA ASP A 466 12.79 7.32 -11.08
C ASP A 466 12.24 7.34 -12.52
N VAL A 467 12.73 8.25 -13.37
CA VAL A 467 12.30 8.36 -14.78
C VAL A 467 12.73 7.11 -15.54
N GLN A 468 11.75 6.40 -16.10
CA GLN A 468 11.98 5.18 -16.86
C GLN A 468 12.32 5.48 -18.31
N ILE A 469 13.14 4.60 -18.91
CA ILE A 469 13.38 4.58 -20.35
C ILE A 469 12.08 4.18 -21.05
N ALA A 470 11.67 4.97 -22.03
CA ALA A 470 10.49 4.73 -22.85
C ALA A 470 10.86 4.19 -24.24
N GLY A 471 9.85 3.76 -25.00
CA GLY A 471 10.00 3.32 -26.38
C GLY A 471 9.46 1.93 -26.63
N GLN A 472 9.73 1.39 -27.82
CA GLN A 472 9.16 0.14 -28.29
C GLN A 472 9.97 -0.43 -29.46
N ASP A 473 10.06 -1.76 -29.51
CA ASP A 473 10.54 -2.50 -30.67
C ASP A 473 9.40 -2.70 -31.68
N ILE A 474 9.68 -2.39 -32.95
CA ILE A 474 8.71 -2.43 -34.05
C ILE A 474 9.30 -3.09 -35.30
N LEU A 475 8.42 -3.60 -36.17
CA LEU A 475 8.81 -4.11 -37.49
C LEU A 475 8.65 -3.02 -38.57
N TYR A 476 9.19 -3.28 -39.76
CA TYR A 476 8.99 -2.42 -40.93
C TYR A 476 7.51 -2.13 -41.20
N GLY A 477 7.21 -0.85 -41.47
CA GLY A 477 5.85 -0.36 -41.67
C GLY A 477 4.97 -0.23 -40.42
N GLN A 478 5.45 -0.62 -39.23
CA GLN A 478 4.70 -0.44 -37.99
C GLN A 478 4.92 0.94 -37.37
N THR A 479 3.93 1.37 -36.59
CA THR A 479 3.97 2.58 -35.76
C THR A 479 4.20 2.17 -34.31
N ALA A 480 5.14 2.80 -33.61
CA ALA A 480 5.34 2.57 -32.19
C ALA A 480 4.28 3.34 -31.39
N LYS A 481 3.68 2.66 -30.40
CA LYS A 481 2.66 3.19 -29.49
C LYS A 481 3.01 2.76 -28.07
N PHE A 482 3.45 3.72 -27.27
CA PHE A 482 3.87 3.49 -25.88
C PHE A 482 3.39 4.65 -25.00
N SER A 483 3.52 4.50 -23.68
CA SER A 483 3.14 5.53 -22.72
C SER A 483 4.35 6.00 -21.92
N ILE A 484 4.41 7.31 -21.67
CA ILE A 484 5.36 7.94 -20.76
C ILE A 484 4.73 8.29 -19.41
N ALA A 485 3.47 7.87 -19.14
CA ALA A 485 2.74 8.27 -17.93
C ALA A 485 3.52 7.97 -16.63
N ASN A 486 4.16 6.81 -16.54
CA ASN A 486 4.98 6.45 -15.37
C ASN A 486 6.25 7.30 -15.23
N SER A 487 6.71 7.91 -16.32
CA SER A 487 7.88 8.81 -16.36
C SER A 487 7.51 10.27 -16.04
N LEU A 488 6.22 10.59 -15.90
CA LEU A 488 5.74 11.92 -15.48
C LEU A 488 5.84 12.15 -13.97
N LEU A 489 6.26 11.12 -13.22
CA LEU A 489 6.32 11.13 -11.76
C LEU A 489 4.89 11.37 -11.20
N ASP A 490 4.73 12.21 -10.17
CA ASP A 490 3.40 12.56 -9.66
C ASP A 490 2.77 13.78 -10.40
N GLY A 491 3.36 14.23 -11.50
CA GLY A 491 2.91 15.41 -12.25
C GLY A 491 1.98 15.08 -13.42
N GLU A 492 1.21 16.09 -13.84
CA GLU A 492 0.37 16.02 -15.05
C GLU A 492 1.02 16.85 -16.17
N LEU A 493 0.93 16.42 -17.43
CA LEU A 493 1.46 17.20 -18.56
C LEU A 493 0.74 18.54 -18.69
N VAL A 494 1.44 19.67 -18.67
CA VAL A 494 0.77 20.98 -18.85
C VAL A 494 0.08 21.08 -20.22
N THR A 495 -1.03 21.82 -20.29
CA THR A 495 -1.77 21.96 -21.56
C THR A 495 -1.03 22.81 -22.60
N PRO A 496 -1.33 22.66 -23.90
CA PRO A 496 -0.83 23.56 -24.94
C PRO A 496 -1.02 25.06 -24.66
N GLU A 497 -2.17 25.45 -24.09
CA GLU A 497 -2.45 26.83 -23.70
C GLU A 497 -1.53 27.31 -22.59
N THR A 498 -1.23 26.43 -21.62
CA THR A 498 -0.28 26.73 -20.54
C THR A 498 1.13 26.94 -21.09
N CYS A 499 1.54 26.17 -22.11
CA CYS A 499 2.82 26.37 -22.80
C CYS A 499 2.92 27.76 -23.44
N LYS A 500 1.85 28.25 -24.06
CA LYS A 500 1.82 29.61 -24.63
C LYS A 500 2.05 30.68 -23.58
N VAL A 501 1.47 30.52 -22.40
CA VAL A 501 1.64 31.44 -21.27
C VAL A 501 3.08 31.40 -20.73
N ILE A 502 3.62 30.20 -20.52
CA ILE A 502 4.99 30.00 -19.99
C ILE A 502 6.03 30.61 -20.93
N PHE A 503 5.98 30.28 -22.22
CA PHE A 503 6.98 30.70 -23.20
C PHE A 503 6.67 32.04 -23.88
N LYS A 504 5.49 32.62 -23.62
CA LYS A 504 4.99 33.85 -24.26
C LYS A 504 5.07 33.76 -25.79
N SER A 505 4.70 32.61 -26.34
CA SER A 505 4.77 32.29 -27.77
C SER A 505 3.59 31.43 -28.22
N GLU A 506 3.04 31.68 -29.41
CA GLU A 506 1.95 30.89 -29.98
C GLU A 506 2.40 29.51 -30.48
N THR A 507 3.68 29.37 -30.81
CA THR A 507 4.28 28.15 -31.38
C THR A 507 5.51 27.71 -30.61
N ASP A 508 5.88 26.44 -30.77
CA ASP A 508 7.14 25.89 -30.31
C ASP A 508 8.34 26.51 -31.05
N LYS A 509 9.56 26.09 -30.66
CA LYS A 509 10.82 26.54 -31.28
C LYS A 509 10.94 26.21 -32.77
N ASN A 510 10.11 25.31 -33.29
CA ASN A 510 10.10 24.87 -34.68
C ASN A 510 8.95 25.52 -35.49
N GLY A 511 8.14 26.38 -34.88
CA GLY A 511 7.00 27.02 -35.53
C GLY A 511 5.72 26.17 -35.57
N HIS A 512 5.66 25.05 -34.85
CA HIS A 512 4.47 24.20 -34.76
C HIS A 512 3.58 24.59 -33.55
N PRO A 513 2.28 24.26 -33.57
CA PRO A 513 1.43 24.39 -32.39
C PRO A 513 1.99 23.60 -31.20
N TRP A 514 1.86 24.16 -30.00
CA TRP A 514 2.24 23.46 -28.77
C TRP A 514 1.46 22.15 -28.61
N GLN A 515 2.17 21.11 -28.17
CA GLN A 515 1.58 19.84 -27.72
C GLN A 515 1.59 19.78 -26.19
N SER A 516 0.85 18.82 -25.63
CA SER A 516 0.83 18.55 -24.18
C SER A 516 2.26 18.40 -23.64
N GLY A 517 2.49 18.96 -22.45
CA GLY A 517 3.79 18.97 -21.80
C GLY A 517 4.83 19.87 -22.44
N CYS A 518 4.43 20.78 -23.34
CA CYS A 518 5.36 21.62 -24.10
C CYS A 518 6.43 20.78 -24.80
N LEU A 519 6.01 19.67 -25.40
CA LEU A 519 6.86 18.60 -25.93
C LEU A 519 8.07 19.14 -26.72
N GLU A 520 9.26 18.73 -26.30
CA GLU A 520 10.49 18.86 -27.06
C GLU A 520 11.14 17.49 -27.32
N VAL A 521 11.67 17.31 -28.52
CA VAL A 521 12.47 16.13 -28.87
C VAL A 521 13.92 16.54 -28.99
N GLU A 522 14.78 15.94 -28.17
CA GLU A 522 16.22 16.15 -28.21
C GLU A 522 16.91 14.88 -28.70
N GLN A 523 17.55 14.96 -29.85
CA GLN A 523 18.31 13.85 -30.41
C GLN A 523 19.60 13.63 -29.61
N THR A 524 19.91 12.38 -29.28
CA THR A 524 21.08 12.05 -28.46
C THR A 524 22.20 11.44 -29.30
N GLU A 525 22.13 10.15 -29.57
CA GLU A 525 23.18 9.41 -30.30
C GLU A 525 22.88 9.25 -31.80
N THR A 526 21.61 9.38 -32.19
CA THR A 526 21.18 9.18 -33.58
C THR A 526 20.60 10.45 -34.17
N ARG A 527 20.58 10.54 -35.51
CA ARG A 527 19.73 11.50 -36.20
C ARG A 527 18.29 10.99 -36.18
N SER A 528 17.34 11.90 -36.03
CA SER A 528 15.89 11.59 -36.03
C SER A 528 15.52 10.72 -37.24
N LYS A 529 14.84 9.60 -36.96
CA LYS A 529 14.35 8.64 -37.97
C LYS A 529 12.83 8.56 -38.03
N GLY A 530 12.13 9.53 -37.44
CA GLY A 530 10.68 9.56 -37.38
C GLY A 530 10.16 10.82 -36.67
N THR A 531 8.84 10.94 -36.62
CA THR A 531 8.14 12.03 -35.92
C THR A 531 7.25 11.45 -34.83
N LEU A 532 7.04 12.19 -33.74
CA LEU A 532 6.16 11.73 -32.67
C LEU A 532 5.11 12.77 -32.29
N THR A 533 3.99 12.28 -31.76
CA THR A 533 2.94 13.07 -31.13
C THR A 533 2.68 12.58 -29.71
N LEU A 534 2.29 13.50 -28.83
CA LEU A 534 2.02 13.24 -27.42
C LEU A 534 0.64 13.79 -27.02
N ASP A 535 -0.18 12.97 -26.38
CA ASP A 535 -1.48 13.39 -25.83
C ASP A 535 -1.39 13.82 -24.34
N SER A 536 -2.50 14.29 -23.76
CA SER A 536 -2.58 14.70 -22.35
C SER A 536 -2.33 13.57 -21.35
N LYS A 537 -2.54 12.31 -21.77
CA LYS A 537 -2.39 11.11 -20.94
C LYS A 537 -0.97 10.54 -20.95
N GLY A 538 -0.06 11.15 -21.72
CA GLY A 538 1.28 10.62 -21.89
C GLY A 538 1.36 9.49 -22.91
N ASN A 539 0.34 9.26 -23.76
CA ASN A 539 0.47 8.30 -24.85
C ASN A 539 1.27 8.93 -25.99
N VAL A 540 2.27 8.20 -26.45
CA VAL A 540 3.15 8.57 -27.54
C VAL A 540 2.86 7.71 -28.75
N ILE A 541 2.70 8.37 -29.90
CA ILE A 541 2.67 7.72 -31.21
C ILE A 541 3.92 8.17 -31.97
N TYR A 542 4.80 7.24 -32.31
CA TYR A 542 5.99 7.49 -33.12
C TYR A 542 5.83 6.87 -34.50
N LEU A 543 5.91 7.70 -35.53
CA LEU A 543 5.82 7.35 -36.94
C LEU A 543 7.23 7.34 -37.57
N PRO A 544 7.77 6.16 -37.95
CA PRO A 544 9.05 6.07 -38.63
C PRO A 544 9.04 6.76 -40.02
N ASN A 545 10.14 7.43 -40.37
CA ASN A 545 10.38 8.01 -41.69
C ASN A 545 10.92 6.93 -42.64
N GLY A 546 10.06 6.00 -43.03
CA GLY A 546 10.39 4.86 -43.87
C GLY A 546 10.89 3.65 -43.07
N ASN A 547 11.51 2.69 -43.78
CA ASN A 547 12.03 1.46 -43.19
C ASN A 547 13.54 1.58 -42.99
N TRP A 548 13.98 1.57 -41.73
CA TRP A 548 15.37 1.55 -41.34
C TRP A 548 15.63 0.38 -40.40
N HIS A 549 16.87 -0.10 -40.35
CA HIS A 549 17.30 -1.12 -39.41
C HIS A 549 18.14 -0.49 -38.29
N GLY A 550 17.94 -0.93 -37.05
CA GLY A 550 18.71 -0.50 -35.88
C GLY A 550 17.85 0.24 -34.87
N ALA A 551 18.38 1.31 -34.26
CA ALA A 551 17.68 2.10 -33.24
C ALA A 551 17.59 3.60 -33.61
N ASP A 552 16.55 4.28 -33.12
CA ASP A 552 16.46 5.73 -32.99
C ASP A 552 16.43 6.07 -31.47
N LYS A 553 17.39 6.88 -31.02
CA LYS A 553 17.62 7.23 -29.62
C LYS A 553 17.53 8.75 -29.45
N PHE A 554 16.64 9.17 -28.57
CA PHE A 554 16.37 10.57 -28.29
C PHE A 554 15.77 10.72 -26.89
N ASN A 555 15.74 11.94 -26.36
CA ASN A 555 14.99 12.29 -25.16
C ASN A 555 13.65 12.91 -25.56
N ILE A 556 12.57 12.41 -24.96
CA ILE A 556 11.29 13.13 -24.89
C ILE A 556 11.39 14.06 -23.70
N ARG A 557 11.35 15.37 -23.94
CA ARG A 557 11.43 16.40 -22.91
C ARG A 557 10.05 17.00 -22.70
N VAL A 558 9.52 16.90 -21.48
CA VAL A 558 8.17 17.38 -21.15
C VAL A 558 8.13 18.16 -19.84
N MET A 559 7.24 19.15 -19.76
CA MET A 559 6.93 19.91 -18.56
C MET A 559 5.65 19.38 -17.91
N THR A 560 5.63 19.35 -16.58
CA THR A 560 4.45 18.98 -15.80
C THR A 560 3.92 20.13 -14.98
N THR A 561 2.71 19.97 -14.44
CA THR A 561 2.08 20.89 -13.49
C THR A 561 2.95 21.16 -12.26
N ILE A 562 3.88 20.24 -11.94
CA ILE A 562 4.85 20.39 -10.86
C ILE A 562 6.13 21.08 -11.35
N THR A 563 6.77 20.57 -12.41
CA THR A 563 8.09 21.07 -12.83
C THR A 563 8.06 22.49 -13.39
N ARG A 564 6.89 23.00 -13.79
CA ARG A 564 6.72 24.40 -14.25
C ARG A 564 7.05 25.46 -13.20
N PHE A 565 7.11 25.08 -11.92
CA PHE A 565 7.49 25.99 -10.83
C PHE A 565 9.00 25.98 -10.52
N ASN A 566 9.78 25.15 -11.21
CA ASN A 566 11.25 25.13 -11.05
C ASN A 566 11.91 26.35 -11.71
N ASP A 567 13.23 26.47 -11.58
CA ASP A 567 13.98 27.39 -12.43
C ASP A 567 13.87 26.99 -13.92
N PRO A 568 13.92 27.95 -14.86
CA PRO A 568 13.77 27.67 -16.29
C PRO A 568 14.75 26.63 -16.87
N SER A 569 15.94 26.51 -16.27
CA SER A 569 16.92 25.47 -16.64
C SER A 569 16.47 24.04 -16.29
N ASN A 570 15.42 23.89 -15.49
CA ASN A 570 14.98 22.63 -14.89
C ASN A 570 13.46 22.39 -15.05
N TYR A 571 12.84 23.04 -16.03
CA TYR A 571 11.43 22.87 -16.38
C TYR A 571 11.11 21.49 -16.96
N TYR A 572 12.00 20.95 -17.79
CA TYR A 572 11.75 19.70 -18.51
C TYR A 572 12.16 18.49 -17.69
N ILE A 573 11.36 17.42 -17.76
CA ILE A 573 11.73 16.05 -17.44
C ILE A 573 12.28 15.44 -18.72
N ASP A 574 13.49 14.88 -18.67
CA ASP A 574 14.14 14.22 -19.81
C ASP A 574 13.87 12.72 -19.73
N ILE A 575 13.11 12.19 -20.69
CA ILE A 575 12.71 10.78 -20.73
C ILE A 575 13.49 10.10 -21.85
N PRO A 576 14.53 9.29 -21.51
CA PRO A 576 15.30 8.57 -22.51
C PRO A 576 14.38 7.64 -23.29
N THR A 577 14.43 7.72 -24.62
CA THR A 577 13.53 6.96 -25.49
C THR A 577 14.33 6.21 -26.54
N THR A 578 14.03 4.92 -26.71
CA THR A 578 14.64 4.08 -27.74
C THR A 578 13.56 3.38 -28.57
N ILE A 579 13.55 3.64 -29.87
CA ILE A 579 12.74 2.87 -30.83
C ILE A 579 13.68 1.96 -31.60
N VAL A 580 13.43 0.65 -31.60
CA VAL A 580 14.17 -0.30 -32.43
C VAL A 580 13.27 -0.71 -33.58
N GLN A 581 13.80 -0.65 -34.81
CA GLN A 581 13.07 -1.10 -35.99
C GLN A 581 13.83 -2.22 -36.70
N ASP A 582 13.13 -3.32 -36.95
CA ASP A 582 13.69 -4.51 -37.58
C ASP A 582 12.89 -4.98 -38.81
N PRO A 583 13.56 -5.63 -39.78
CA PRO A 583 12.87 -6.30 -40.87
C PRO A 583 11.96 -7.41 -40.32
N PRO A 584 10.84 -7.73 -40.99
CA PRO A 584 9.99 -8.85 -40.60
C PRO A 584 10.80 -10.15 -40.53
N ASN A 585 10.64 -10.90 -39.45
CA ASN A 585 11.36 -12.15 -39.23
C ASN A 585 10.81 -13.24 -40.15
N ASN A 586 11.31 -13.31 -41.39
CA ASN A 586 10.87 -14.22 -42.45
C ASN A 586 11.75 -15.48 -42.59
N PHE A 587 12.56 -15.79 -41.57
CA PHE A 587 13.37 -17.00 -41.58
C PHE A 587 12.47 -18.24 -41.61
N GLN A 588 12.39 -18.90 -42.76
CA GLN A 588 11.85 -20.25 -42.82
C GLN A 588 12.76 -21.17 -42.01
N SER A 589 12.21 -21.79 -40.97
CA SER A 589 12.88 -22.89 -40.27
C SER A 589 13.20 -23.98 -41.28
N ARG A 590 14.44 -23.99 -41.79
CA ARG A 590 14.97 -25.16 -42.48
C ARG A 590 15.27 -26.17 -41.39
N THR A 591 14.30 -27.02 -41.11
CA THR A 591 14.57 -28.29 -40.43
C THR A 591 15.65 -29.00 -41.23
N VAL A 592 16.87 -28.98 -40.72
CA VAL A 592 17.94 -29.80 -41.27
C VAL A 592 17.51 -31.23 -40.99
N ASN A 593 17.11 -31.94 -42.04
CA ASN A 593 16.76 -33.35 -41.95
C ASN A 593 18.04 -34.11 -41.65
N VAL A 594 18.34 -34.30 -40.36
CA VAL A 594 19.38 -35.21 -39.90
C VAL A 594 18.91 -36.63 -40.20
N GLY A 595 19.11 -37.04 -41.46
CA GLY A 595 18.90 -38.41 -41.90
C GLY A 595 19.62 -39.33 -40.92
N SER A 596 18.88 -40.29 -40.37
CA SER A 596 19.35 -41.26 -39.40
C SER A 596 20.61 -41.97 -39.91
N MET A 597 21.79 -41.54 -39.43
CA MET A 597 23.03 -42.27 -39.65
C MET A 597 22.91 -43.62 -38.96
N ASN A 598 22.72 -44.65 -39.77
CA ASN A 598 22.56 -46.02 -39.34
C ASN A 598 23.84 -46.50 -38.63
N LEU A 599 23.70 -47.17 -37.48
CA LEU A 599 24.80 -47.61 -36.59
C LEU A 599 25.91 -48.43 -37.31
N GLY A 600 25.61 -48.99 -38.48
CA GLY A 600 26.56 -49.76 -39.30
C GLY A 600 27.77 -48.97 -39.79
N TRP A 601 27.63 -47.66 -40.07
CA TRP A 601 28.75 -46.83 -40.54
C TRP A 601 29.79 -46.55 -39.44
N ILE A 602 29.34 -46.45 -38.18
CA ILE A 602 30.21 -46.24 -37.03
C ILE A 602 30.99 -47.52 -36.70
N LEU A 603 30.37 -48.69 -36.82
CA LEU A 603 31.04 -49.98 -36.62
C LEU A 603 32.07 -50.27 -37.72
N MET A 604 31.82 -49.87 -38.97
CA MET A 604 32.78 -50.01 -40.07
C MET A 604 34.03 -49.13 -39.85
N MET A 605 33.88 -47.92 -39.32
CA MET A 605 35.01 -47.05 -38.94
C MET A 605 35.80 -47.57 -37.74
N LEU A 606 35.14 -48.19 -36.75
CA LEU A 606 35.84 -48.80 -35.60
C LEU A 606 36.58 -50.09 -36.00
N GLY A 607 36.05 -50.86 -36.95
CA GLY A 607 36.74 -52.02 -37.54
C GLY A 607 38.06 -51.64 -38.23
N LEU A 608 38.08 -50.50 -38.92
CA LEU A 608 39.30 -49.97 -39.57
C LEU A 608 40.37 -49.48 -38.57
N ILE A 609 39.98 -49.10 -37.35
CA ILE A 609 40.90 -48.76 -36.26
C ILE A 609 41.47 -50.02 -35.60
N GLY A 610 40.68 -51.11 -35.51
CA GLY A 610 41.12 -52.41 -35.00
C GLY A 610 42.18 -53.09 -35.87
N PHE A 611 42.04 -53.01 -37.21
CA PHE A 611 43.03 -53.57 -38.14
C PHE A 611 44.39 -52.85 -38.13
N ARG A 612 44.48 -51.66 -37.53
CA ARG A 612 45.73 -50.90 -37.40
C ARG A 612 46.58 -51.28 -36.18
N ARG A 613 46.10 -52.18 -35.30
CA ARG A 613 46.81 -52.64 -34.10
C ARG A 613 47.34 -54.09 -34.14
N PHE A 614 47.23 -54.80 -35.27
CA PHE A 614 47.82 -56.14 -35.47
C PHE A 614 49.02 -56.19 -36.43
N LYS A 615 49.63 -55.04 -36.73
CA LYS A 615 50.98 -54.97 -37.31
C LYS A 615 51.83 -54.01 -36.49
N SER A 616 52.26 -54.47 -35.32
CA SER A 616 53.58 -54.21 -34.73
C SER A 616 53.91 -55.30 -33.73
#